data_AF-A0AAD5UD49-F1
#
_entry.id   AF-A0AAD5UD49-F1
#
_cell.length_a   1.000
_cell.length_b   1.000
_cell.length_c   1.000
_cell.angle_alpha   90.00
_cell.angle_beta   90.00
_cell.angle_gamma   90.00
#
_symmetry.space_group_name_H-M   'P 1'
#
loop_
_entity.id
_entity.type
_entity.pdbx_description
1 polymer ?
#
loop_
_entity_poly.entity_id
_entity_poly.type
_entity_poly.pdbx_seq_one_letter_code
_entity_poly.pdbx_strand_id
1 'polypeptide(L)'
;MDAELKDLEFSNSVPSAADGPTFYLTTDSGYYILIQMIYSSMNSWSHSIQIACRIHGPNGYKKTKTESKGASDFKMSSDKLSADCKPMSVKYIEVSFDDGDIVMNFQVVSLGTVRIGSGKHLFGKSEDKGYVKSAHIPKAIATGTLKVDGKTIDLKGHGCINFVTQHLPQNVARWNFANLQNETDAVVLYQASMFKGSEKKQISQGFVVLDSKIVGITTENKTVFHHTEFDKFSNYQIPTSLTHEWSGKTLDGKDLKVVMNLSLKGMIDKVDVLSELPYLVRKFIQTFITAPFVYQWLEDVTVDVYVGGEKREIKGRVFHENAFMGDIAEMIYQYSSDNLTCDIRQADIITDTYLAELRAYKPEKLAPIDLPSTFTPPAAPTKPELELAVAQKEEGELKEEEWPALVDPIDDPENYNDEYDFRDDEDHGKLFPAPLKEIHYH
;
A
#
# COMPACT_ATOMS: atom_id res chain seq x y z
N MET A 1 11.30 18.88 -3.69
CA MET A 1 9.90 18.68 -3.25
C MET A 1 9.09 18.17 -4.41
N ASP A 2 9.31 18.74 -5.58
CA ASP A 2 8.71 18.27 -6.83
C ASP A 2 9.14 16.83 -7.08
N ALA A 3 8.15 15.94 -7.07
CA ALA A 3 8.30 14.60 -7.58
C ALA A 3 8.32 14.67 -9.11
N GLU A 4 9.18 13.89 -9.73
CA GLU A 4 9.17 13.71 -11.18
C GLU A 4 8.25 12.54 -11.54
N LEU A 5 7.89 12.41 -12.81
CA LEU A 5 7.06 11.30 -13.29
C LEU A 5 7.67 9.93 -12.89
N LYS A 6 9.00 9.83 -12.94
CA LYS A 6 9.76 8.62 -12.54
C LYS A 6 9.57 8.18 -11.08
N ASP A 7 9.14 9.10 -10.21
CA ASP A 7 8.88 8.79 -8.80
C ASP A 7 7.56 8.06 -8.59
N LEU A 8 6.73 7.99 -9.64
CA LEU A 8 5.41 7.37 -9.66
C LEU A 8 5.43 6.02 -10.39
N GLU A 9 6.60 5.60 -10.87
CA GLU A 9 6.82 4.32 -11.53
C GLU A 9 6.64 3.15 -10.56
N PHE A 10 6.09 2.04 -11.07
CA PHE A 10 6.21 0.73 -10.45
C PHE A 10 7.70 0.36 -10.41
N SER A 11 8.24 0.04 -9.23
CA SER A 11 9.63 -0.38 -9.13
C SER A 11 9.80 -1.83 -9.58
N ASN A 12 8.87 -2.73 -9.21
CA ASN A 12 8.73 -4.19 -9.43
C ASN A 12 9.99 -5.08 -9.38
N SER A 13 11.16 -4.53 -9.07
CA SER A 13 12.47 -5.18 -9.07
C SER A 13 13.09 -5.29 -7.69
N VAL A 14 12.48 -4.67 -6.66
CA VAL A 14 12.99 -4.74 -5.29
C VAL A 14 12.59 -6.10 -4.70
N PRO A 15 13.52 -6.92 -4.20
CA PRO A 15 13.20 -8.19 -3.56
C PRO A 15 12.55 -7.96 -2.20
N SER A 16 11.75 -8.91 -1.71
CA SER A 16 11.13 -8.85 -0.38
C SER A 16 10.36 -7.55 -0.14
N ALA A 17 9.59 -7.12 -1.13
CA ALA A 17 8.91 -5.85 -1.14
C ALA A 17 7.43 -5.96 -1.53
N ALA A 18 6.67 -4.96 -1.10
CA ALA A 18 5.35 -4.63 -1.64
C ALA A 18 5.48 -3.30 -2.40
N ASP A 19 5.02 -3.27 -3.64
CA ASP A 19 5.24 -2.15 -4.56
C ASP A 19 3.98 -1.85 -5.36
N GLY A 20 3.56 -0.58 -5.38
CA GLY A 20 2.49 -0.14 -6.27
C GLY A 20 1.70 1.06 -5.75
N PRO A 21 0.70 1.49 -6.52
CA PRO A 21 -0.17 2.58 -6.15
C PRO A 21 -1.36 2.12 -5.30
N THR A 22 -1.72 2.97 -4.33
CA THR A 22 -3.00 2.91 -3.63
C THR A 22 -3.74 4.23 -3.84
N PHE A 23 -4.98 4.13 -4.33
CA PHE A 23 -5.88 5.25 -4.57
C PHE A 23 -6.92 5.30 -3.47
N TYR A 24 -7.03 6.45 -2.82
CA TYR A 24 -8.05 6.73 -1.82
C TYR A 24 -8.95 7.86 -2.31
N LEU A 25 -10.21 7.56 -2.59
CA LEU A 25 -11.18 8.52 -3.11
C LEU A 25 -12.30 8.75 -2.10
N THR A 26 -12.76 9.99 -2.00
CA THR A 26 -13.97 10.40 -1.30
C THR A 26 -14.85 11.16 -2.29
N THR A 27 -16.03 10.61 -2.59
CA THR A 27 -16.95 11.19 -3.57
C THR A 27 -17.84 12.25 -2.94
N ASP A 28 -18.37 13.17 -3.75
CA ASP A 28 -19.39 14.16 -3.36
C ASP A 28 -20.66 13.47 -2.84
N SER A 29 -20.91 12.24 -3.29
CA SER A 29 -22.02 11.38 -2.85
C SER A 29 -21.75 10.64 -1.53
N GLY A 30 -20.61 10.88 -0.88
CA GLY A 30 -20.29 10.35 0.45
C GLY A 30 -19.75 8.92 0.44
N TYR A 31 -19.30 8.41 -0.71
CA TYR A 31 -18.59 7.14 -0.80
C TYR A 31 -17.11 7.34 -0.54
N TYR A 32 -16.53 6.41 0.20
CA TYR A 32 -15.10 6.25 0.35
C TYR A 32 -14.66 5.00 -0.41
N ILE A 33 -13.64 5.13 -1.25
CA ILE A 33 -13.13 4.05 -2.08
C ILE A 33 -11.63 3.93 -1.86
N LEU A 34 -11.18 2.73 -1.51
CA LEU A 34 -9.78 2.33 -1.55
C LEU A 34 -9.63 1.31 -2.68
N ILE A 35 -8.79 1.62 -3.67
CA ILE A 35 -8.42 0.66 -4.70
C ILE A 35 -6.90 0.63 -4.87
N GLN A 36 -6.33 -0.56 -4.96
CA GLN A 36 -4.88 -0.74 -5.06
C GLN A 36 -4.50 -1.93 -5.93
N MET A 37 -3.33 -1.82 -6.55
CA MET A 37 -2.62 -2.89 -7.25
C MET A 37 -1.20 -2.97 -6.68
N ILE A 38 -0.92 -4.04 -5.94
CA ILE A 38 0.36 -4.21 -5.23
C ILE A 38 1.08 -5.42 -5.82
N TYR A 39 2.22 -5.16 -6.46
CA TYR A 39 3.19 -6.16 -6.84
C TYR A 39 3.98 -6.59 -5.59
N SER A 40 3.92 -7.88 -5.26
CA SER A 40 4.57 -8.47 -4.10
C SER A 40 5.68 -9.40 -4.53
N SER A 41 6.90 -9.06 -4.13
CA SER A 41 8.13 -9.85 -4.26
C SER A 41 8.56 -10.46 -2.92
N MET A 42 7.64 -10.59 -1.97
CA MET A 42 7.89 -11.03 -0.59
C MET A 42 8.58 -12.38 -0.46
N ASN A 43 8.51 -13.23 -1.48
CA ASN A 43 9.30 -14.45 -1.59
C ASN A 43 9.94 -14.52 -2.98
N SER A 44 11.13 -15.12 -3.07
CA SER A 44 11.95 -15.14 -4.30
C SER A 44 11.49 -16.14 -5.36
N TRP A 45 10.48 -16.98 -5.08
CA TRP A 45 10.10 -18.11 -5.93
C TRP A 45 8.72 -17.95 -6.58
N SER A 46 7.90 -17.02 -6.07
CA SER A 46 6.54 -16.77 -6.53
C SER A 46 6.13 -15.33 -6.18
N HIS A 47 6.34 -14.44 -7.14
CA HIS A 47 5.79 -13.10 -7.10
C HIS A 47 4.28 -13.12 -7.36
N SER A 48 3.55 -12.20 -6.74
CA SER A 48 2.09 -12.13 -6.83
C SER A 48 1.63 -10.69 -6.93
N ILE A 49 0.44 -10.49 -7.50
CA ILE A 49 -0.18 -9.18 -7.63
C ILE A 49 -1.46 -9.20 -6.81
N GLN A 50 -1.48 -8.42 -5.76
CA GLN A 50 -2.66 -8.24 -4.92
C GLN A 50 -3.47 -7.06 -5.43
N ILE A 51 -4.70 -7.31 -5.81
CA ILE A 51 -5.67 -6.29 -6.19
C ILE A 51 -6.70 -6.23 -5.07
N ALA A 52 -6.94 -5.03 -4.53
CA ALA A 52 -8.00 -4.83 -3.56
C ALA A 52 -8.84 -3.62 -3.94
N CYS A 53 -10.17 -3.78 -3.88
CA CYS A 53 -11.17 -2.74 -4.09
C CYS A 53 -12.14 -2.78 -2.91
N ARG A 54 -12.18 -1.69 -2.15
CA ARG A 54 -13.03 -1.52 -0.96
C ARG A 54 -13.87 -0.27 -1.14
N ILE A 55 -15.18 -0.44 -1.06
CA ILE A 55 -16.17 0.62 -1.23
C ILE A 55 -16.97 0.70 0.05
N HIS A 56 -16.96 1.87 0.68
CA HIS A 56 -17.75 2.19 1.85
C HIS A 56 -18.66 3.35 1.50
N GLY A 57 -19.97 3.17 1.65
CA GLY A 57 -20.96 4.19 1.31
C GLY A 57 -21.72 4.72 2.53
N PRO A 58 -22.64 5.66 2.30
CA PRO A 58 -23.58 6.12 3.32
C PRO A 58 -24.37 4.97 3.95
N ASN A 59 -24.85 5.18 5.17
CA ASN A 59 -25.69 4.22 5.91
C ASN A 59 -25.06 2.83 6.12
N GLY A 60 -23.73 2.78 6.20
CA GLY A 60 -22.99 1.53 6.43
C GLY A 60 -22.89 0.61 5.21
N TYR A 61 -23.19 1.10 4.01
CA TYR A 61 -22.96 0.34 2.78
C TYR A 61 -21.49 -0.09 2.68
N LYS A 62 -21.25 -1.35 2.34
CA LYS A 62 -19.90 -1.91 2.18
C LYS A 62 -19.88 -2.95 1.06
N LYS A 63 -18.90 -2.84 0.18
CA LYS A 63 -18.57 -3.86 -0.83
C LYS A 63 -17.04 -3.98 -0.91
N THR A 64 -16.52 -5.20 -0.81
CA THR A 64 -15.09 -5.46 -0.84
C THR A 64 -14.79 -6.60 -1.80
N LYS A 65 -13.73 -6.42 -2.60
CA LYS A 65 -13.12 -7.46 -3.41
C LYS A 65 -11.61 -7.43 -3.18
N THR A 66 -11.03 -8.59 -2.89
CA THR A 66 -9.58 -8.78 -2.90
C THR A 66 -9.28 -10.03 -3.69
N GLU A 67 -8.25 -9.98 -4.52
CA GLU A 67 -7.71 -11.15 -5.19
C GLU A 67 -6.21 -11.08 -5.35
N SER A 68 -5.59 -12.24 -5.52
CA SER A 68 -4.17 -12.38 -5.80
C SER A 68 -3.98 -13.12 -7.11
N LYS A 69 -3.22 -12.51 -8.03
CA LYS A 69 -2.83 -13.10 -9.31
C LYS A 69 -1.36 -13.51 -9.31
N GLY A 70 -1.00 -14.44 -10.19
CA GLY A 70 0.39 -14.79 -10.43
C GLY A 70 1.09 -13.69 -11.24
N ALA A 71 2.41 -13.57 -11.10
CA ALA A 71 3.18 -12.60 -11.87
C ALA A 71 3.08 -12.75 -13.40
N SER A 72 2.70 -13.93 -13.91
CA SER A 72 2.43 -14.15 -15.33
C SER A 72 1.23 -13.37 -15.86
N ASP A 73 0.30 -12.99 -14.99
CA ASP A 73 -0.90 -12.23 -15.36
C ASP A 73 -0.67 -10.71 -15.32
N PHE A 74 0.53 -10.28 -14.92
CA PHE A 74 0.89 -8.86 -14.78
C PHE A 74 1.66 -8.39 -15.99
N LYS A 75 1.15 -7.35 -16.64
CA LYS A 75 1.79 -6.68 -17.76
C LYS A 75 2.08 -5.25 -17.36
N MET A 76 3.33 -4.82 -17.52
CA MET A 76 3.76 -3.48 -17.18
C MET A 76 4.26 -2.78 -18.45
N SER A 77 3.95 -1.50 -18.59
CA SER A 77 4.49 -0.68 -19.69
C SER A 77 6.00 -0.46 -19.53
N SER A 78 6.67 -0.09 -20.62
CA SER A 78 8.10 0.21 -20.64
C SER A 78 8.47 1.39 -19.74
N ASP A 79 7.60 2.40 -19.69
CA ASP A 79 7.74 3.58 -18.81
C ASP A 79 7.39 3.28 -17.34
N LYS A 80 6.91 2.07 -17.04
CA LYS A 80 6.49 1.61 -15.71
C LYS A 80 5.45 2.48 -15.02
N LEU A 81 4.69 3.29 -15.75
CA LEU A 81 3.59 4.09 -15.23
C LEU A 81 2.23 3.40 -15.41
N SER A 82 2.19 2.35 -16.23
CA SER A 82 0.98 1.59 -16.49
C SER A 82 1.19 0.11 -16.18
N ALA A 83 0.14 -0.50 -15.62
CA ALA A 83 0.10 -1.91 -15.31
C ALA A 83 -1.29 -2.48 -15.56
N ASP A 84 -1.35 -3.66 -16.18
CA ASP A 84 -2.56 -4.42 -16.41
C ASP A 84 -2.46 -5.76 -15.69
N CYS A 85 -3.45 -6.06 -14.85
CA CYS A 85 -3.63 -7.34 -14.21
C CYS A 85 -5.11 -7.50 -13.88
N LYS A 86 -5.83 -8.30 -14.67
CA LYS A 86 -7.29 -8.43 -14.53
C LYS A 86 -7.68 -8.76 -13.08
N PRO A 87 -8.71 -8.10 -12.53
CA PRO A 87 -9.69 -7.23 -13.19
C PRO A 87 -9.28 -5.76 -13.33
N MET A 88 -8.06 -5.37 -12.95
CA MET A 88 -7.65 -3.98 -12.82
C MET A 88 -6.62 -3.57 -13.88
N SER A 89 -6.76 -2.35 -14.38
CA SER A 89 -5.79 -1.67 -15.22
C SER A 89 -5.50 -0.31 -14.63
N VAL A 90 -4.22 0.01 -14.43
CA VAL A 90 -3.73 1.32 -14.01
C VAL A 90 -2.96 1.92 -15.18
N LYS A 91 -3.34 3.11 -15.61
CA LYS A 91 -2.61 3.90 -16.60
C LYS A 91 -2.28 5.24 -15.97
N TYR A 92 -1.15 5.30 -15.29
CA TYR A 92 -0.71 6.44 -14.50
C TYR A 92 -1.72 6.86 -13.41
N ILE A 93 -2.64 7.77 -13.75
CA ILE A 93 -3.67 8.34 -12.86
C ILE A 93 -5.10 7.97 -13.31
N GLU A 94 -5.21 7.12 -14.32
CA GLU A 94 -6.45 6.51 -14.77
C GLU A 94 -6.52 5.07 -14.28
N VAL A 95 -7.68 4.67 -13.78
CA VAL A 95 -7.92 3.33 -13.24
C VAL A 95 -9.20 2.78 -13.82
N SER A 96 -9.11 1.54 -14.29
CA SER A 96 -10.24 0.71 -14.68
C SER A 96 -10.24 -0.56 -13.82
N PHE A 97 -11.42 -0.97 -13.35
CA PHE A 97 -11.63 -2.19 -12.59
C PHE A 97 -12.95 -2.82 -13.04
N ASP A 98 -12.92 -4.09 -13.44
CA ASP A 98 -14.12 -4.83 -13.84
C ASP A 98 -14.02 -6.30 -13.42
N ASP A 99 -14.71 -6.66 -12.33
CA ASP A 99 -14.84 -8.04 -11.88
C ASP A 99 -16.22 -8.65 -12.16
N GLY A 100 -17.03 -7.98 -12.98
CA GLY A 100 -18.43 -8.30 -13.29
C GLY A 100 -19.45 -7.79 -12.26
N ASP A 101 -19.10 -7.74 -10.97
CA ASP A 101 -19.98 -7.25 -9.89
C ASP A 101 -19.77 -5.75 -9.60
N ILE A 102 -18.52 -5.31 -9.73
CA ILE A 102 -18.05 -3.95 -9.57
C ILE A 102 -17.38 -3.55 -10.88
N VAL A 103 -17.92 -2.54 -11.53
CA VAL A 103 -17.31 -1.92 -12.72
C VAL A 103 -17.01 -0.47 -12.41
N MET A 104 -15.74 -0.12 -12.33
CA MET A 104 -15.26 1.20 -11.93
C MET A 104 -14.30 1.74 -12.98
N ASN A 105 -14.49 2.99 -13.39
CA ASN A 105 -13.53 3.71 -14.22
C ASN A 105 -13.43 5.13 -13.68
N PHE A 106 -12.22 5.59 -13.39
CA PHE A 106 -11.99 6.96 -12.98
C PHE A 106 -10.61 7.46 -13.43
N GLN A 107 -10.50 8.79 -13.47
CA GLN A 107 -9.24 9.50 -13.58
C GLN A 107 -9.12 10.46 -12.41
N VAL A 108 -7.89 10.78 -12.04
CA VAL A 108 -7.60 11.84 -11.07
C VAL A 108 -6.79 12.96 -11.71
N VAL A 109 -7.07 14.21 -11.32
CA VAL A 109 -6.26 15.38 -11.67
C VAL A 109 -5.48 15.79 -10.42
N SER A 110 -4.15 15.66 -10.47
CA SER A 110 -3.26 16.03 -9.38
C SER A 110 -3.26 17.54 -9.14
N LEU A 111 -3.33 17.96 -7.88
CA LEU A 111 -3.07 19.36 -7.47
C LEU A 111 -1.61 19.56 -7.01
N GLY A 112 -0.76 18.59 -7.29
CA GLY A 112 0.67 18.59 -6.99
C GLY A 112 1.13 17.21 -6.57
N THR A 113 2.36 16.88 -6.94
CA THR A 113 3.00 15.61 -6.60
C THR A 113 4.23 15.89 -5.76
N VAL A 114 4.36 15.19 -4.63
CA VAL A 114 5.39 15.47 -3.64
C VAL A 114 6.23 14.25 -3.32
N ARG A 115 7.52 14.51 -3.09
CA ARG A 115 8.50 13.56 -2.59
C ARG A 115 9.42 14.24 -1.57
N ILE A 116 9.72 13.55 -0.48
CA ILE A 116 10.64 14.05 0.55
C ILE A 116 12.05 13.54 0.25
N GLY A 117 13.01 14.47 0.04
CA GLY A 117 14.37 14.10 -0.33
C GLY A 117 14.42 13.24 -1.60
N SER A 118 15.12 12.10 -1.55
CA SER A 118 15.14 11.11 -2.64
C SER A 118 13.90 10.22 -2.70
N GLY A 119 12.93 10.41 -1.81
CA GLY A 119 11.76 9.55 -1.60
C GLY A 119 12.06 8.28 -0.82
N LYS A 120 13.32 7.89 -0.69
CA LYS A 120 13.76 6.70 0.04
C LYS A 120 14.08 7.04 1.50
N HIS A 121 13.37 6.40 2.42
CA HIS A 121 13.52 6.55 3.86
C HIS A 121 13.85 5.20 4.51
N LEU A 122 15.07 5.08 5.05
CA LEU A 122 15.58 3.85 5.65
C LEU A 122 14.97 3.57 7.03
N PHE A 123 14.71 2.28 7.31
CA PHE A 123 14.30 1.79 8.63
C PHE A 123 15.47 1.65 9.62
N GLY A 124 16.71 1.85 9.15
CA GLY A 124 17.93 1.83 9.95
C GLY A 124 19.04 2.61 9.26
N LYS A 125 20.31 2.24 9.51
CA LYS A 125 21.46 2.90 8.85
C LYS A 125 21.66 2.51 7.39
N SER A 126 21.09 1.39 6.94
CA SER A 126 21.33 0.79 5.63
C SER A 126 20.10 0.05 5.09
N GLU A 127 20.10 -0.23 3.79
CA GLU A 127 18.95 -0.82 3.09
C GLU A 127 18.62 -2.26 3.51
N ASP A 128 19.57 -3.00 4.09
CA ASP A 128 19.36 -4.34 4.65
C ASP A 128 18.41 -4.33 5.86
N LYS A 129 18.17 -3.16 6.46
CA LYS A 129 17.14 -2.97 7.50
C LYS A 129 15.77 -2.67 6.92
N GLY A 130 15.66 -2.49 5.61
CA GLY A 130 14.44 -2.11 4.92
C GLY A 130 14.32 -0.61 4.75
N TYR A 131 13.37 -0.22 3.92
CA TYR A 131 13.07 1.18 3.63
C TYR A 131 11.67 1.32 3.06
N VAL A 132 11.17 2.55 3.07
CA VAL A 132 10.04 2.95 2.24
C VAL A 132 10.53 3.95 1.19
N LYS A 133 10.26 3.67 -0.08
CA LYS A 133 10.41 4.65 -1.16
C LYS A 133 9.01 5.14 -1.51
N SER A 134 8.76 6.44 -1.44
CA SER A 134 7.42 6.95 -1.71
C SER A 134 7.38 8.29 -2.43
N ALA A 135 6.32 8.44 -3.23
CA ALA A 135 5.85 9.71 -3.76
C ALA A 135 4.33 9.76 -3.60
N HIS A 136 3.80 10.97 -3.44
CA HIS A 136 2.42 11.17 -3.04
C HIS A 136 1.76 12.24 -3.89
N ILE A 137 0.50 12.01 -4.24
CA ILE A 137 -0.43 13.04 -4.68
C ILE A 137 -1.35 13.30 -3.47
N PRO A 138 -1.06 14.29 -2.62
CA PRO A 138 -1.77 14.49 -1.35
C PRO A 138 -3.19 15.02 -1.55
N LYS A 139 -3.47 15.65 -2.69
CA LYS A 139 -4.80 16.09 -3.09
C LYS A 139 -4.95 15.95 -4.60
N ALA A 140 -6.03 15.31 -5.01
CA ALA A 140 -6.45 15.21 -6.40
C ALA A 140 -7.96 15.40 -6.52
N ILE A 141 -8.42 15.77 -7.70
CA ILE A 141 -9.84 15.79 -8.08
C ILE A 141 -10.12 14.50 -8.85
N ALA A 142 -11.08 13.71 -8.40
CA ALA A 142 -11.48 12.47 -9.05
C ALA A 142 -12.74 12.67 -9.89
N THR A 143 -12.81 12.04 -11.06
CA THR A 143 -14.00 11.99 -11.91
C THR A 143 -14.13 10.60 -12.52
N GLY A 144 -15.35 10.07 -12.58
CA GLY A 144 -15.56 8.73 -13.13
C GLY A 144 -16.91 8.15 -12.75
N THR A 145 -17.05 6.84 -12.93
CA THR A 145 -18.28 6.11 -12.63
C THR A 145 -17.98 4.80 -11.92
N LEU A 146 -18.84 4.45 -10.97
CA LEU A 146 -18.89 3.15 -10.30
C LEU A 146 -20.26 2.52 -10.58
N LYS A 147 -20.26 1.32 -11.17
CA LYS A 147 -21.45 0.48 -11.29
C LYS A 147 -21.33 -0.66 -10.29
N VAL A 148 -22.30 -0.77 -9.39
CA VAL A 148 -22.35 -1.81 -8.36
C VAL A 148 -23.80 -2.04 -7.93
N ASP A 149 -24.17 -3.30 -7.70
CA ASP A 149 -25.51 -3.72 -7.26
C ASP A 149 -26.65 -3.10 -8.12
N GLY A 150 -26.44 -3.04 -9.45
CA GLY A 150 -27.40 -2.49 -10.41
C GLY A 150 -27.54 -0.96 -10.41
N LYS A 151 -26.72 -0.25 -9.62
CA LYS A 151 -26.70 1.22 -9.55
C LYS A 151 -25.46 1.78 -10.22
N THR A 152 -25.59 2.96 -10.82
CA THR A 152 -24.44 3.77 -11.27
C THR A 152 -24.29 4.94 -10.32
N ILE A 153 -23.08 5.11 -9.78
CA ILE A 153 -22.68 6.14 -8.84
C ILE A 153 -21.64 7.02 -9.53
N ASP A 154 -21.81 8.34 -9.44
CA ASP A 154 -20.82 9.32 -9.88
C ASP A 154 -19.65 9.35 -8.88
N LEU A 155 -18.43 9.22 -9.40
CA LEU A 155 -17.18 9.24 -8.62
C LEU A 155 -16.56 10.62 -8.52
N LYS A 156 -17.24 11.67 -8.98
CA LYS A 156 -16.81 13.05 -8.73
C LYS A 156 -16.51 13.26 -7.24
N GLY A 157 -15.33 13.79 -6.95
CA GLY A 157 -14.90 14.14 -5.59
C GLY A 157 -13.40 14.38 -5.49
N HIS A 158 -12.81 13.98 -4.37
CA HIS A 158 -11.41 14.23 -4.04
C HIS A 158 -10.68 12.96 -3.66
N GLY A 159 -9.36 12.98 -3.68
CA GLY A 159 -8.58 11.84 -3.23
C GLY A 159 -7.13 12.13 -2.95
N CYS A 160 -6.44 11.11 -2.46
CA CYS A 160 -4.98 11.06 -2.43
C CYS A 160 -4.50 9.75 -3.04
N ILE A 161 -3.31 9.79 -3.64
CA ILE A 161 -2.69 8.65 -4.30
C ILE A 161 -1.30 8.48 -3.72
N ASN A 162 -1.00 7.27 -3.25
CA ASN A 162 0.30 6.91 -2.71
C ASN A 162 0.98 5.94 -3.66
N PHE A 163 2.16 6.28 -4.14
CA PHE A 163 3.04 5.39 -4.91
C PHE A 163 4.14 4.94 -3.95
N VAL A 164 4.10 3.68 -3.54
CA VAL A 164 4.94 3.20 -2.44
C VAL A 164 5.60 1.88 -2.81
N THR A 165 6.92 1.84 -2.62
CA THR A 165 7.70 0.61 -2.51
C THR A 165 8.13 0.44 -1.06
N GLN A 166 7.68 -0.63 -0.40
CA GLN A 166 8.11 -0.97 0.95
C GLN A 166 9.00 -2.21 0.92
N HIS A 167 10.28 -2.03 1.21
CA HIS A 167 11.28 -3.09 1.32
C HIS A 167 11.37 -3.62 2.75
N LEU A 168 11.33 -4.94 2.93
CA LEU A 168 11.31 -5.63 4.22
C LEU A 168 10.19 -5.11 5.14
N PRO A 169 8.91 -5.17 4.71
CA PRO A 169 7.80 -4.65 5.48
C PRO A 169 7.67 -5.27 6.88
N GLN A 170 8.19 -6.49 7.08
CA GLN A 170 8.24 -7.17 8.37
C GLN A 170 9.10 -6.46 9.44
N ASN A 171 9.89 -5.46 9.07
CA ASN A 171 10.67 -4.67 10.03
C ASN A 171 9.88 -3.45 10.57
N VAL A 172 8.67 -3.23 10.08
CA VAL A 172 7.75 -2.20 10.57
C VAL A 172 6.80 -2.83 11.56
N ALA A 173 6.62 -2.22 12.73
CA ALA A 173 5.74 -2.72 13.77
C ALA A 173 4.31 -2.18 13.62
N ARG A 174 4.20 -0.89 13.24
CA ARG A 174 2.91 -0.22 13.11
C ARG A 174 2.90 0.82 12.00
N TRP A 175 1.79 0.93 11.28
CA TRP A 175 1.46 2.07 10.42
C TRP A 175 0.29 2.86 10.99
N ASN A 176 0.38 4.18 10.91
CA ASN A 176 -0.74 5.09 11.09
C ASN A 176 -0.90 5.91 9.80
N PHE A 177 -2.10 5.92 9.25
CA PHE A 177 -2.46 6.73 8.10
C PHE A 177 -3.71 7.55 8.43
N ALA A 178 -3.70 8.82 8.08
CA ALA A 178 -4.88 9.69 8.16
C ALA A 178 -5.01 10.45 6.84
N ASN A 179 -6.21 10.52 6.30
CA ASN A 179 -6.52 11.21 5.07
C ASN A 179 -7.85 11.97 5.24
N LEU A 180 -7.76 13.27 5.48
CA LEU A 180 -8.89 14.18 5.42
C LEU A 180 -8.81 14.97 4.11
N GLN A 181 -9.93 14.97 3.39
CA GLN A 181 -10.12 15.74 2.17
C GLN A 181 -11.44 16.52 2.29
N ASN A 182 -11.45 17.78 1.88
CA ASN A 182 -12.68 18.50 1.55
C ASN A 182 -12.52 19.19 0.19
N GLU A 183 -13.38 20.16 -0.16
CA GLU A 183 -13.34 20.80 -1.49
C GLU A 183 -11.97 21.41 -1.83
N THR A 184 -11.36 22.13 -0.90
CA THR A 184 -10.13 22.90 -1.14
C THR A 184 -8.94 22.42 -0.34
N ASP A 185 -9.16 21.85 0.82
CA ASP A 185 -8.13 21.54 1.80
C ASP A 185 -7.88 20.03 1.88
N ALA A 186 -6.68 19.65 2.29
CA ALA A 186 -6.32 18.28 2.58
C ALA A 186 -5.27 18.21 3.69
N VAL A 187 -5.41 17.18 4.52
CA VAL A 187 -4.56 16.90 5.67
C VAL A 187 -4.31 15.40 5.61
N VAL A 188 -3.13 15.01 5.12
CA VAL A 188 -2.67 13.61 5.04
C VAL A 188 -1.49 13.33 5.96
N LEU A 189 -1.55 12.25 6.75
CA LEU A 189 -0.43 11.69 7.53
C LEU A 189 -0.10 10.29 7.03
N TYR A 190 1.18 10.02 6.84
CA TYR A 190 1.75 8.70 6.59
C TYR A 190 2.87 8.44 7.61
N GLN A 191 2.69 7.49 8.53
CA GLN A 191 3.62 7.26 9.63
C GLN A 191 3.86 5.78 9.89
N ALA A 192 5.13 5.38 9.93
CA ALA A 192 5.59 4.05 10.26
C ALA A 192 6.37 4.08 11.58
N SER A 193 6.04 3.21 12.53
CA SER A 193 6.83 2.93 13.73
C SER A 193 7.57 1.61 13.57
N MET A 194 8.87 1.60 13.83
CA MET A 194 9.67 0.38 13.83
C MET A 194 9.56 -0.33 15.20
N PHE A 195 9.99 -1.59 15.26
CA PHE A 195 10.05 -2.34 16.52
C PHE A 195 10.98 -1.69 17.56
N LYS A 196 10.68 -1.90 18.84
CA LYS A 196 11.56 -1.48 19.94
C LYS A 196 12.98 -2.03 19.74
N GLY A 197 13.99 -1.19 19.95
CA GLY A 197 15.40 -1.53 19.73
C GLY A 197 15.90 -1.28 18.31
N SER A 198 15.01 -0.94 17.35
CA SER A 198 15.42 -0.49 16.02
C SER A 198 16.21 0.82 16.08
N GLU A 199 17.21 0.96 15.19
CA GLU A 199 18.03 2.16 15.11
C GLU A 199 17.21 3.39 14.71
N LYS A 200 16.26 3.23 13.77
CA LYS A 200 15.24 4.23 13.47
C LYS A 200 13.99 3.89 14.25
N LYS A 201 13.43 4.86 14.99
CA LYS A 201 12.18 4.66 15.72
C LYS A 201 10.95 4.84 14.83
N GLN A 202 11.01 5.80 13.92
CA GLN A 202 9.86 6.22 13.13
C GLN A 202 10.27 6.83 11.79
N ILE A 203 9.43 6.62 10.78
CA ILE A 203 9.38 7.44 9.56
C ILE A 203 8.02 8.12 9.56
N SER A 204 7.99 9.43 9.27
CA SER A 204 6.73 10.13 9.16
C SER A 204 6.78 11.21 8.09
N GLN A 205 5.66 11.34 7.39
CA GLN A 205 5.43 12.30 6.33
C GLN A 205 4.02 12.86 6.53
N GLY A 206 3.90 14.18 6.63
CA GLY A 206 2.63 14.87 6.71
C GLY A 206 2.52 15.87 5.56
N PHE A 207 1.32 16.02 5.02
CA PHE A 207 1.06 16.88 3.87
C PHE A 207 -0.13 17.79 4.19
N VAL A 208 0.08 19.10 4.07
CA VAL A 208 -0.94 20.12 4.33
C VAL A 208 -1.22 20.85 3.02
N VAL A 209 -2.46 20.75 2.55
CA VAL A 209 -2.99 21.49 1.41
C VAL A 209 -4.05 22.44 1.93
N LEU A 210 -3.90 23.74 1.66
CA LEU A 210 -4.90 24.75 1.97
C LEU A 210 -5.24 25.50 0.69
N ASP A 211 -6.53 25.75 0.47
CA ASP A 211 -7.01 26.53 -0.69
C ASP A 211 -6.46 25.97 -2.02
N SER A 212 -6.48 24.63 -2.14
CA SER A 212 -5.99 23.86 -3.29
C SER A 212 -4.50 24.03 -3.60
N LYS A 213 -3.70 24.48 -2.63
CA LYS A 213 -2.24 24.62 -2.74
C LYS A 213 -1.53 23.84 -1.64
N ILE A 214 -0.47 23.15 -1.99
CA ILE A 214 0.40 22.50 -0.99
C ILE A 214 1.10 23.61 -0.20
N VAL A 215 0.80 23.69 1.10
CA VAL A 215 1.31 24.72 2.01
C VAL A 215 2.52 24.23 2.80
N GLY A 216 2.59 22.94 3.12
CA GLY A 216 3.74 22.40 3.83
C GLY A 216 3.82 20.89 3.83
N ILE A 217 5.04 20.41 4.08
CA ILE A 217 5.38 19.01 4.24
C ILE A 217 6.14 18.86 5.55
N THR A 218 5.71 17.93 6.40
CA THR A 218 6.26 17.73 7.74
C THR A 218 6.83 16.34 7.91
N THR A 219 7.94 16.22 8.64
CA THR A 219 8.54 14.93 9.01
C THR A 219 8.57 14.70 10.51
N GLU A 220 8.39 15.77 11.30
CA GLU A 220 8.29 15.75 12.75
C GLU A 220 6.83 15.63 13.16
N ASN A 221 6.29 14.42 13.01
CA ASN A 221 4.91 14.13 13.38
C ASN A 221 4.85 13.08 14.49
N LYS A 222 3.80 13.15 15.30
CA LYS A 222 3.59 12.30 16.46
C LYS A 222 2.16 11.78 16.46
N THR A 223 2.01 10.51 16.80
CA THR A 223 0.71 9.90 17.09
C THR A 223 0.72 9.45 18.54
N VAL A 224 -0.31 9.85 19.30
CA VAL A 224 -0.47 9.47 20.71
C VAL A 224 -1.81 8.78 20.84
N PHE A 225 -1.79 7.51 21.24
CA PHE A 225 -2.99 6.79 21.64
C PHE A 225 -3.33 7.20 23.07
N HIS A 226 -4.56 7.65 23.30
CA HIS A 226 -4.99 8.09 24.64
C HIS A 226 -5.74 6.99 25.37
N HIS A 227 -6.59 6.27 24.66
CA HIS A 227 -7.36 5.15 25.18
C HIS A 227 -7.29 4.00 24.18
N THR A 228 -7.16 2.78 24.70
CA THR A 228 -7.16 1.55 23.90
C THR A 228 -8.15 0.54 24.46
N GLU A 229 -8.56 -0.41 23.62
CA GLU A 229 -9.33 -1.57 24.01
C GLU A 229 -8.68 -2.85 23.47
N PHE A 230 -8.82 -3.94 24.22
CA PHE A 230 -8.37 -5.25 23.77
C PHE A 230 -9.33 -5.83 22.75
N ASP A 231 -8.87 -6.03 21.53
CA ASP A 231 -9.64 -6.68 20.47
C ASP A 231 -9.38 -8.19 20.48
N LYS A 232 -10.40 -8.97 20.86
CA LYS A 232 -10.30 -10.45 20.93
C LYS A 232 -10.09 -11.12 19.57
N PHE A 233 -10.41 -10.44 18.47
CA PHE A 233 -10.27 -10.99 17.12
C PHE A 233 -8.80 -11.08 16.71
N SER A 234 -8.02 -10.05 17.05
CA SER A 234 -6.62 -9.92 16.67
C SER A 234 -5.62 -10.11 17.80
N ASN A 235 -6.10 -10.06 19.06
CA ASN A 235 -5.30 -9.97 20.29
C ASN A 235 -4.46 -8.69 20.41
N TYR A 236 -4.78 -7.64 19.64
CA TYR A 236 -4.13 -6.34 19.77
C TYR A 236 -4.90 -5.38 20.68
N GLN A 237 -4.17 -4.41 21.21
CA GLN A 237 -4.73 -3.24 21.88
C GLN A 237 -4.90 -2.13 20.84
N ILE A 238 -6.14 -1.90 20.45
CA ILE A 238 -6.49 -0.95 19.39
C ILE A 238 -6.96 0.36 20.01
N PRO A 239 -6.67 1.52 19.41
CA PRO A 239 -7.08 2.79 19.96
C PRO A 239 -8.59 2.99 19.82
N THR A 240 -9.19 3.58 20.86
CA THR A 240 -10.55 4.14 20.83
C THR A 240 -10.51 5.68 20.76
N SER A 241 -9.35 6.28 21.03
CA SER A 241 -9.07 7.70 20.78
C SER A 241 -7.57 7.97 20.67
N LEU A 242 -7.22 8.97 19.87
CA LEU A 242 -5.83 9.37 19.63
C LEU A 242 -5.70 10.82 19.18
N THR A 243 -4.48 11.33 19.20
CA THR A 243 -4.11 12.60 18.57
C THR A 243 -2.98 12.39 17.57
N HIS A 244 -3.11 13.00 16.40
CA HIS A 244 -2.00 13.27 15.50
C HIS A 244 -1.55 14.72 15.63
N GLU A 245 -0.25 14.93 15.80
CA GLU A 245 0.38 16.24 15.81
C GLU A 245 1.45 16.30 14.74
N TRP A 246 1.42 17.34 13.91
CA TRP A 246 2.44 17.58 12.89
C TRP A 246 3.15 18.88 13.21
N SER A 247 4.46 18.89 13.04
CA SER A 247 5.29 20.08 13.22
C SER A 247 6.27 20.22 12.08
N GLY A 248 6.49 21.45 11.65
CA GLY A 248 7.46 21.76 10.61
C GLY A 248 7.35 23.20 10.14
N LYS A 249 7.67 23.42 8.86
CA LYS A 249 7.58 24.71 8.21
C LYS A 249 6.70 24.63 6.98
N THR A 250 6.03 25.73 6.66
CA THR A 250 5.42 25.91 5.34
C THR A 250 6.50 26.10 4.27
N LEU A 251 6.10 26.04 2.99
CA LEU A 251 7.01 26.24 1.87
C LEU A 251 7.62 27.66 1.82
N ASP A 252 6.91 28.65 2.35
CA ASP A 252 7.39 30.03 2.52
C ASP A 252 8.13 30.26 3.86
N GLY A 253 8.39 29.20 4.64
CA GLY A 253 9.28 29.21 5.81
C GLY A 253 8.61 29.59 7.14
N LYS A 254 7.29 29.73 7.21
CA LYS A 254 6.55 29.99 8.46
C LYS A 254 6.42 28.73 9.29
N ASP A 255 6.25 28.87 10.60
CA ASP A 255 5.92 27.75 11.48
C ASP A 255 4.61 27.10 11.08
N LEU A 256 4.61 25.77 10.97
CA LEU A 256 3.44 24.96 10.67
C LEU A 256 3.22 23.97 11.80
N LYS A 257 2.00 23.97 12.35
CA LYS A 257 1.54 22.95 13.30
C LYS A 257 0.16 22.46 12.91
N VAL A 258 -0.06 21.15 12.98
CA VAL A 258 -1.39 20.55 12.78
C VAL A 258 -1.73 19.70 13.99
N VAL A 259 -2.98 19.78 14.46
CA VAL A 259 -3.50 18.96 15.56
C VAL A 259 -4.83 18.35 15.13
N MET A 260 -4.88 17.02 15.09
CA MET A 260 -6.07 16.25 14.79
C MET A 260 -6.38 15.32 15.96
N ASN A 261 -7.49 15.56 16.64
CA ASN A 261 -7.97 14.72 17.73
C ASN A 261 -9.08 13.81 17.22
N LEU A 262 -8.93 12.50 17.42
CA LEU A 262 -9.88 11.50 16.94
C LEU A 262 -10.49 10.73 18.11
N SER A 263 -11.82 10.59 18.08
CA SER A 263 -12.57 9.61 18.85
C SER A 263 -13.06 8.56 17.86
N LEU A 264 -12.53 7.35 17.97
CA LEU A 264 -12.69 6.28 16.99
C LEU A 264 -13.96 5.48 17.29
N LYS A 265 -15.05 5.77 16.58
CA LYS A 265 -16.39 5.18 16.74
C LYS A 265 -16.95 4.62 15.43
N GLY A 266 -16.63 5.26 14.30
CA GLY A 266 -17.02 4.89 12.95
C GLY A 266 -16.09 3.89 12.30
N MET A 267 -15.84 2.74 12.95
CA MET A 267 -15.04 1.67 12.35
C MET A 267 -15.76 1.09 11.12
N ILE A 268 -15.07 1.02 10.00
CA ILE A 268 -15.61 0.56 8.71
C ILE A 268 -14.99 -0.77 8.25
N ASP A 269 -13.79 -1.09 8.73
CA ASP A 269 -13.17 -2.38 8.44
C ASP A 269 -12.18 -2.88 9.49
N LYS A 270 -12.06 -4.20 9.53
CA LYS A 270 -11.02 -4.97 10.24
C LYS A 270 -10.50 -6.03 9.28
N VAL A 271 -9.21 -5.96 8.95
CA VAL A 271 -8.58 -6.81 7.94
C VAL A 271 -7.58 -7.73 8.62
N ASP A 272 -7.77 -9.04 8.46
CA ASP A 272 -6.71 -10.01 8.66
C ASP A 272 -5.88 -10.07 7.38
N VAL A 273 -4.69 -9.48 7.41
CA VAL A 273 -3.83 -9.40 6.22
C VAL A 273 -3.41 -10.80 5.76
N LEU A 274 -3.26 -11.76 6.68
CA LEU A 274 -2.92 -13.14 6.31
C LEU A 274 -4.05 -13.79 5.51
N SER A 275 -5.30 -13.48 5.85
CA SER A 275 -6.49 -14.02 5.17
C SER A 275 -6.56 -13.62 3.69
N GLU A 276 -6.02 -12.45 3.37
CA GLU A 276 -6.02 -11.85 2.03
C GLU A 276 -4.88 -12.33 1.13
N LEU A 277 -3.93 -13.09 1.68
CA LEU A 277 -2.71 -13.52 0.98
C LEU A 277 -2.79 -14.96 0.46
N PRO A 278 -2.10 -15.26 -0.66
CA PRO A 278 -1.92 -16.62 -1.15
C PRO A 278 -1.32 -17.54 -0.08
N TYR A 279 -1.67 -18.83 -0.13
CA TYR A 279 -1.29 -19.81 0.88
C TYR A 279 0.22 -19.85 1.20
N LEU A 280 1.08 -19.84 0.19
CA LEU A 280 2.54 -19.91 0.38
C LEU A 280 3.10 -18.65 1.04
N VAL A 281 2.62 -17.47 0.64
CA VAL A 281 2.99 -16.19 1.27
C VAL A 281 2.53 -16.19 2.72
N ARG A 282 1.30 -16.65 2.99
CA ARG A 282 0.76 -16.79 4.34
C ARG A 282 1.65 -17.66 5.22
N LYS A 283 2.16 -18.79 4.70
CA LYS A 283 3.07 -19.67 5.44
C LYS A 283 4.41 -19.00 5.76
N PHE A 284 4.96 -18.21 4.84
CA PHE A 284 6.15 -17.41 5.11
C PHE A 284 5.90 -16.38 6.22
N ILE A 285 4.78 -15.67 6.17
CA ILE A 285 4.45 -14.63 7.16
C ILE A 285 4.04 -15.24 8.51
N GLN A 286 3.48 -16.46 8.54
CA GLN A 286 3.24 -17.20 9.78
C GLN A 286 4.52 -17.55 10.56
N THR A 287 5.72 -17.36 9.98
CA THR A 287 6.99 -17.47 10.73
C THR A 287 7.26 -16.25 11.62
N PHE A 288 6.51 -15.16 11.46
CA PHE A 288 6.56 -14.01 12.37
C PHE A 288 5.79 -14.28 13.68
N ILE A 289 6.18 -13.57 14.73
CA ILE A 289 5.68 -13.76 16.10
C ILE A 289 4.18 -13.37 16.22
N THR A 290 3.71 -12.43 15.40
CA THR A 290 2.34 -11.90 15.46
C THR A 290 1.73 -11.74 14.07
N ALA A 291 0.42 -12.00 13.95
CA ALA A 291 -0.30 -11.85 12.68
C ALA A 291 -0.61 -10.36 12.39
N PRO A 292 -0.39 -9.89 11.14
CA PRO A 292 -0.70 -8.52 10.76
C PRO A 292 -2.20 -8.23 10.60
N PHE A 293 -2.68 -7.16 11.22
CA PHE A 293 -4.07 -6.69 11.10
C PHE A 293 -4.14 -5.20 10.73
N VAL A 294 -5.18 -4.82 9.96
CA VAL A 294 -5.46 -3.43 9.63
C VAL A 294 -6.85 -3.04 10.11
N TYR A 295 -6.94 -1.88 10.76
CA TYR A 295 -8.19 -1.30 11.23
C TYR A 295 -8.44 0.01 10.51
N GLN A 296 -9.66 0.20 10.02
CA GLN A 296 -10.04 1.36 9.22
C GLN A 296 -11.27 2.04 9.83
N TRP A 297 -11.21 3.36 9.94
CA TRP A 297 -12.27 4.22 10.46
C TRP A 297 -12.58 5.36 9.51
N LEU A 298 -13.82 5.83 9.56
CA LEU A 298 -14.25 7.07 8.94
C LEU A 298 -14.95 7.94 9.98
N GLU A 299 -14.27 9.01 10.38
CA GLU A 299 -14.76 9.93 11.43
C GLU A 299 -14.99 11.33 10.88
N ASP A 300 -16.03 12.01 11.36
CA ASP A 300 -16.14 13.45 11.20
C ASP A 300 -15.22 14.14 12.21
N VAL A 301 -14.40 15.07 11.75
CA VAL A 301 -13.40 15.74 12.59
C VAL A 301 -13.24 17.22 12.22
N THR A 302 -12.81 18.01 13.19
CA THR A 302 -12.25 19.36 12.97
C THR A 302 -10.77 19.31 13.29
N VAL A 303 -9.94 19.68 12.31
CA VAL A 303 -8.48 19.74 12.43
C VAL A 303 -8.05 21.18 12.64
N ASP A 304 -7.20 21.40 13.63
CA ASP A 304 -6.60 22.70 13.86
C ASP A 304 -5.28 22.80 13.10
N VAL A 305 -5.16 23.77 12.19
CA VAL A 305 -3.93 24.09 11.46
C VAL A 305 -3.45 25.47 11.87
N TYR A 306 -2.19 25.57 12.28
CA TYR A 306 -1.54 26.81 12.67
C TYR A 306 -0.45 27.15 11.66
N VAL A 307 -0.51 28.34 11.05
CA VAL A 307 0.52 28.86 10.14
C VAL A 307 1.01 30.20 10.67
N GLY A 308 2.28 30.30 11.04
CA GLY A 308 2.84 31.52 11.62
C GLY A 308 2.15 31.97 12.92
N GLY A 309 1.50 31.05 13.63
CA GLY A 309 0.71 31.31 14.83
C GLY A 309 -0.79 31.56 14.59
N GLU A 310 -1.22 31.78 13.35
CA GLU A 310 -2.64 31.95 13.01
C GLU A 310 -3.35 30.60 12.90
N LYS A 311 -4.45 30.43 13.63
CA LYS A 311 -5.27 29.21 13.63
C LYS A 311 -6.30 29.24 12.50
N ARG A 312 -6.37 28.15 11.74
CA ARG A 312 -7.46 27.78 10.82
C ARG A 312 -8.03 26.43 11.22
N GLU A 313 -9.36 26.31 11.15
CA GLU A 313 -10.05 25.03 11.37
C GLU A 313 -10.45 24.43 10.03
N ILE A 314 -10.12 23.15 9.83
CA ILE A 314 -10.50 22.38 8.65
C ILE A 314 -11.49 21.31 9.10
N LYS A 315 -12.70 21.38 8.57
CA LYS A 315 -13.74 20.38 8.83
C LYS A 315 -13.80 19.39 7.68
N GLY A 316 -14.03 18.13 8.02
CA GLY A 316 -14.21 17.09 7.02
C GLY A 316 -14.31 15.72 7.66
N ARG A 317 -14.42 14.72 6.79
CA ARG A 317 -14.38 13.31 7.19
C ARG A 317 -12.97 12.79 6.97
N VAL A 318 -12.38 12.18 7.99
CA VAL A 318 -11.06 11.57 7.91
C VAL A 318 -11.19 10.08 7.77
N PHE A 319 -10.53 9.53 6.74
CA PHE A 319 -10.18 8.12 6.73
C PHE A 319 -8.94 7.92 7.58
N HIS A 320 -9.04 7.09 8.59
CA HIS A 320 -7.94 6.77 9.48
C HIS A 320 -7.70 5.26 9.48
N GLU A 321 -6.44 4.87 9.38
CA GLU A 321 -6.02 3.47 9.35
C GLU A 321 -4.89 3.22 10.34
N ASN A 322 -5.01 2.13 11.10
CA ASN A 322 -3.90 1.59 11.88
C ASN A 322 -3.61 0.15 11.45
N ALA A 323 -2.40 -0.07 10.97
CA ALA A 323 -1.89 -1.40 10.68
C ALA A 323 -0.98 -1.85 11.82
N PHE A 324 -1.25 -3.01 12.40
CA PHE A 324 -0.48 -3.63 13.46
C PHE A 324 0.20 -4.87 12.90
N MET A 325 1.52 -4.83 12.79
CA MET A 325 2.35 -5.95 12.31
C MET A 325 3.00 -6.70 13.49
N GLY A 326 3.15 -6.02 14.63
CA GLY A 326 3.64 -6.56 15.88
C GLY A 326 3.63 -5.51 16.99
N ASP A 327 3.88 -5.94 18.22
CA ASP A 327 3.80 -5.05 19.37
C ASP A 327 4.99 -4.07 19.39
N ILE A 328 4.70 -2.80 19.72
CA ILE A 328 5.68 -1.71 19.81
C ILE A 328 6.21 -1.51 21.24
N ALA A 329 5.58 -2.06 22.28
CA ALA A 329 6.13 -2.15 23.64
C ALA A 329 5.23 -2.93 24.62
N GLU A 330 5.86 -3.55 25.64
CA GLU A 330 5.31 -3.61 27.00
C GLU A 330 4.96 -2.19 27.52
N MET A 331 3.87 -1.59 27.02
CA MET A 331 3.37 -0.28 27.46
C MET A 331 1.93 -0.37 27.97
N ILE A 332 1.60 -1.48 28.65
CA ILE A 332 0.40 -1.60 29.49
C ILE A 332 0.73 -1.58 30.99
N TYR A 333 1.99 -1.71 31.41
CA TYR A 333 2.32 -1.83 32.84
C TYR A 333 2.89 -0.57 33.51
N GLN A 334 2.75 0.63 32.93
CA GLN A 334 3.32 1.85 33.54
C GLN A 334 2.37 3.05 33.65
N TYR A 335 1.07 2.90 33.35
CA TYR A 335 0.07 3.95 33.60
C TYR A 335 -1.14 3.51 34.42
N SER A 336 -1.10 2.32 35.05
CA SER A 336 -2.10 1.92 36.07
C SER A 336 -1.50 1.62 37.45
N SER A 337 -0.19 1.74 37.64
CA SER A 337 0.47 1.37 38.89
C SER A 337 0.61 2.48 39.93
N ASP A 338 0.17 3.71 39.65
CA ASP A 338 0.25 4.80 40.64
C ASP A 338 -0.87 4.77 41.69
N ASN A 339 -1.59 3.66 41.83
CA ASN A 339 -2.57 3.52 42.92
C ASN A 339 -2.81 2.08 43.43
N LEU A 340 -1.83 1.17 43.38
CA LEU A 340 -1.85 -0.02 44.24
C LEU A 340 -0.44 -0.51 44.53
N THR A 341 0.07 -0.16 45.71
CA THR A 341 1.12 -0.91 46.39
C THR A 341 0.58 -2.31 46.68
N CYS A 342 0.97 -3.31 45.89
CA CYS A 342 0.88 -4.70 46.28
C CYS A 342 1.92 -5.51 45.49
N ASP A 343 2.97 -5.96 46.19
CA ASP A 343 3.88 -7.01 45.74
C ASP A 343 3.08 -8.28 45.46
N ILE A 344 2.76 -8.54 44.19
CA ILE A 344 2.37 -9.87 43.73
C ILE A 344 3.22 -10.18 42.50
N ARG A 345 4.25 -11.02 42.68
CA ARG A 345 4.84 -11.77 41.57
C ARG A 345 3.72 -12.66 41.02
N GLN A 346 3.10 -12.25 39.92
CA GLN A 346 2.27 -13.17 39.15
C GLN A 346 3.20 -14.15 38.44
N ALA A 347 3.39 -15.31 39.08
CA ALA A 347 4.01 -16.46 38.44
C ALA A 347 3.15 -16.87 37.24
N ASP A 348 3.73 -16.83 36.05
CA ASP A 348 3.13 -17.38 34.85
C ASP A 348 3.19 -18.91 34.97
N ILE A 349 2.13 -19.47 35.55
CA ILE A 349 1.96 -20.91 35.79
C ILE A 349 2.21 -21.73 34.52
N ILE A 350 1.90 -21.20 33.34
CA ILE A 350 2.07 -21.93 32.08
C ILE A 350 3.56 -22.00 31.74
N THR A 351 4.26 -20.88 31.81
CA THR A 351 5.71 -20.81 31.55
C THR A 351 6.51 -21.62 32.58
N ASP A 352 6.16 -21.53 33.86
CA ASP A 352 6.85 -22.27 34.92
C ASP A 352 6.60 -23.79 34.83
N THR A 353 5.38 -24.21 34.46
CA THR A 353 5.05 -25.63 34.25
C THR A 353 5.80 -26.18 33.04
N TYR A 354 5.82 -25.43 31.93
CA TYR A 354 6.53 -25.83 30.71
C TYR A 354 8.05 -25.96 30.94
N LEU A 355 8.64 -24.99 31.64
CA LEU A 355 10.07 -25.03 31.99
C LEU A 355 10.40 -26.16 32.98
N ALA A 356 9.48 -26.51 33.89
CA ALA A 356 9.64 -27.64 34.78
C ALA A 356 9.64 -28.97 34.02
N GLU A 357 8.73 -29.15 33.05
CA GLU A 357 8.69 -30.35 32.21
C GLU A 357 9.94 -30.50 31.34
N LEU A 358 10.40 -29.42 30.71
CA LEU A 358 11.64 -29.43 29.92
C LEU A 358 12.87 -29.79 30.77
N ARG A 359 12.94 -29.29 32.01
CA ARG A 359 14.03 -29.63 32.94
C ARG A 359 13.93 -31.06 33.46
N ALA A 360 12.73 -31.62 33.54
CA ALA A 360 12.49 -32.99 33.96
C ALA A 360 12.69 -34.02 32.85
N TYR A 361 12.66 -33.60 31.57
CA TYR A 361 12.86 -34.48 30.43
C TYR A 361 14.29 -35.03 30.39
N LYS A 362 14.42 -36.36 30.56
CA LYS A 362 15.65 -37.11 30.29
C LYS A 362 15.38 -38.03 29.10
N PRO A 363 16.01 -37.81 27.93
CA PRO A 363 15.80 -38.69 26.79
C PRO A 363 16.30 -40.10 27.11
N GLU A 364 15.53 -41.10 26.70
CA GLU A 364 15.92 -42.49 26.83
C GLU A 364 17.09 -42.78 25.86
N LYS A 365 18.16 -43.40 26.36
CA LYS A 365 19.27 -43.84 25.51
C LYS A 365 18.79 -45.01 24.66
N LEU A 366 18.47 -44.74 23.39
CA LEU A 366 18.24 -45.78 22.40
C LEU A 366 19.51 -46.62 22.24
N ALA A 367 19.36 -47.95 22.34
CA ALA A 367 20.42 -48.88 21.96
C ALA A 367 20.75 -48.71 20.47
N PRO A 368 22.00 -48.93 20.05
CA PRO A 368 22.38 -48.78 18.64
C PRO A 368 21.58 -49.78 17.80
N ILE A 369 20.71 -49.25 16.94
CA ILE A 369 19.98 -50.02 15.93
C ILE A 369 20.90 -50.09 14.70
N ASP A 370 21.23 -51.30 14.29
CA ASP A 370 21.96 -51.55 13.04
C ASP A 370 21.01 -51.28 11.87
N LEU A 371 21.35 -50.30 11.02
CA LEU A 371 20.51 -49.90 9.89
C LEU A 371 20.71 -50.90 8.74
N PRO A 372 19.64 -51.49 8.17
CA PRO A 372 19.77 -52.34 6.99
C PRO A 372 20.25 -51.53 5.78
N SER A 373 21.31 -52.02 5.13
CA SER A 373 22.07 -51.32 4.09
C SER A 373 21.45 -51.36 2.68
N THR A 374 20.18 -51.69 2.53
CA THR A 374 19.49 -51.65 1.23
C THR A 374 18.07 -51.14 1.37
N PHE A 375 17.88 -49.88 0.97
CA PHE A 375 16.56 -49.29 0.76
C PHE A 375 16.17 -49.51 -0.70
N THR A 376 15.20 -50.39 -0.96
CA THR A 376 14.60 -50.49 -2.30
C THR A 376 13.55 -49.38 -2.43
N PRO A 377 13.72 -48.39 -3.32
CA PRO A 377 12.73 -47.33 -3.47
C PRO A 377 11.40 -47.91 -3.95
N PRO A 378 10.25 -47.45 -3.41
CA PRO A 378 8.94 -47.90 -3.86
C PRO A 378 8.69 -47.50 -5.32
N ALA A 379 8.05 -48.38 -6.09
CA ALA A 379 7.66 -48.11 -7.47
C ALA A 379 6.68 -46.93 -7.53
N ALA A 380 6.93 -46.01 -8.47
CA ALA A 380 6.06 -44.86 -8.69
C ALA A 380 4.63 -45.33 -9.06
N PRO A 381 3.59 -44.67 -8.53
CA PRO A 381 2.21 -44.98 -8.91
C PRO A 381 1.96 -44.65 -10.38
N THR A 382 1.10 -45.43 -11.03
CA THR A 382 0.73 -45.26 -12.43
C THR A 382 0.04 -43.91 -12.64
N LYS A 383 0.48 -43.17 -13.67
CA LYS A 383 -0.07 -41.86 -14.04
C LYS A 383 -1.58 -41.99 -14.32
N PRO A 384 -2.44 -41.08 -13.81
CA PRO A 384 -3.86 -41.11 -14.12
C PRO A 384 -4.10 -40.83 -15.60
N GLU A 385 -4.92 -41.65 -16.26
CA GLU A 385 -5.48 -41.32 -17.58
C GLU A 385 -6.51 -40.20 -17.41
N LEU A 386 -6.20 -39.03 -17.98
CA LEU A 386 -7.16 -37.95 -18.17
C LEU A 386 -8.03 -38.30 -19.38
N GLU A 387 -9.29 -38.66 -19.15
CA GLU A 387 -10.30 -38.68 -20.21
C GLU A 387 -10.56 -37.24 -20.68
N LEU A 388 -10.12 -36.94 -21.90
CA LEU A 388 -10.47 -35.73 -22.62
C LEU A 388 -11.94 -35.83 -23.07
N ALA A 389 -12.85 -35.25 -22.28
CA ALA A 389 -14.18 -34.91 -22.77
C ALA A 389 -14.05 -33.74 -23.76
N VAL A 390 -14.12 -34.06 -25.05
CA VAL A 390 -14.17 -33.10 -26.16
C VAL A 390 -15.50 -32.35 -26.08
N ALA A 391 -15.47 -31.11 -25.60
CA ALA A 391 -16.52 -30.14 -25.87
C ALA A 391 -16.23 -29.51 -27.23
N GLN A 392 -16.96 -29.93 -28.26
CA GLN A 392 -17.01 -29.22 -29.53
C GLN A 392 -17.62 -27.84 -29.29
N LYS A 393 -16.79 -26.79 -29.42
CA LYS A 393 -17.24 -25.43 -29.70
C LYS A 393 -16.64 -25.03 -31.04
N GLU A 394 -17.51 -24.63 -31.95
CA GLU A 394 -17.19 -24.18 -33.30
C GLU A 394 -16.16 -23.04 -33.25
N GLU A 395 -15.01 -23.27 -33.89
CA GLU A 395 -14.04 -22.22 -34.24
C GLU A 395 -14.60 -21.44 -35.43
N GLY A 396 -14.94 -20.18 -35.21
CA GLY A 396 -14.89 -19.18 -36.27
C GLY A 396 -13.44 -18.74 -36.44
N GLU A 397 -12.87 -18.93 -37.63
CA GLU A 397 -11.55 -18.43 -38.01
C GLU A 397 -11.47 -16.91 -37.78
N LEU A 398 -10.70 -16.49 -36.78
CA LEU A 398 -10.06 -15.18 -36.76
C LEU A 398 -8.69 -15.36 -37.38
N LYS A 399 -8.50 -14.81 -38.59
CA LYS A 399 -7.16 -14.71 -39.19
C LYS A 399 -6.34 -13.75 -38.34
N GLU A 400 -5.26 -14.25 -37.75
CA GLU A 400 -4.18 -13.40 -37.23
C GLU A 400 -3.59 -12.62 -38.40
N GLU A 401 -3.53 -11.29 -38.27
CA GLU A 401 -2.70 -10.46 -39.14
C GLU A 401 -1.24 -10.80 -38.85
N GLU A 402 -0.58 -11.48 -39.80
CA GLU A 402 0.86 -11.66 -39.80
C GLU A 402 1.53 -10.28 -39.92
N TRP A 403 2.15 -9.84 -38.82
CA TRP A 403 3.03 -8.67 -38.85
C TRP A 403 4.30 -9.04 -39.64
N PRO A 404 4.76 -8.18 -40.56
CA PRO A 404 5.99 -8.44 -41.29
C PRO A 404 7.17 -8.54 -40.32
N ALA A 405 8.16 -9.37 -40.66
CA ALA A 405 9.38 -9.52 -39.87
C ALA A 405 10.07 -8.16 -39.68
N LEU A 406 10.51 -7.87 -38.45
CA LEU A 406 11.33 -6.69 -38.18
C LEU A 406 12.64 -6.82 -38.97
N VAL A 407 12.89 -5.87 -39.88
CA VAL A 407 14.15 -5.76 -40.60
C VAL A 407 15.07 -4.84 -39.79
N ASP A 408 16.34 -5.24 -39.63
CA ASP A 408 17.33 -4.43 -38.90
C ASP A 408 17.49 -3.08 -39.62
N PRO A 409 17.53 -1.94 -38.89
CA PRO A 409 17.70 -0.61 -39.48
C PRO A 409 18.96 -0.43 -40.35
N ILE A 410 19.95 -1.32 -40.21
CA ILE A 410 21.15 -1.34 -41.05
C ILE A 410 20.83 -1.87 -42.46
N ASP A 411 19.84 -2.75 -42.58
CA ASP A 411 19.51 -3.47 -43.81
C ASP A 411 18.41 -2.78 -44.64
N ASP A 412 17.61 -1.88 -44.05
CA ASP A 412 16.60 -1.05 -44.74
C ASP A 412 16.40 0.34 -44.08
N PRO A 413 17.27 1.32 -44.38
CA PRO A 413 17.22 2.65 -43.76
C PRO A 413 16.03 3.52 -44.22
N GLU A 414 15.26 3.12 -45.25
CA GLU A 414 14.08 3.87 -45.70
C GLU A 414 12.80 3.47 -44.94
N ASN A 415 12.81 2.34 -44.23
CA ASN A 415 11.69 1.86 -43.41
C ASN A 415 11.78 2.31 -41.93
N TYR A 416 12.70 3.22 -41.63
CA TYR A 416 12.78 3.84 -40.31
C TYR A 416 11.77 4.97 -40.19
N ASN A 417 10.93 4.93 -39.16
CA ASN A 417 9.99 6.00 -38.88
C ASN A 417 10.74 7.25 -38.38
N ASP A 418 11.01 8.19 -39.29
CA ASP A 418 11.73 9.45 -39.06
C ASP A 418 10.89 10.51 -38.32
N GLU A 419 9.68 10.15 -37.84
CA GLU A 419 8.76 11.02 -37.10
C GLU A 419 9.33 11.61 -35.79
N TYR A 420 10.48 11.12 -35.31
CA TYR A 420 11.14 11.57 -34.07
C TYR A 420 12.50 12.22 -34.28
N ASP A 421 12.85 12.54 -35.52
CA ASP A 421 14.12 13.16 -35.82
C ASP A 421 14.04 14.69 -35.55
N PHE A 422 15.03 15.22 -34.83
CA PHE A 422 15.11 16.63 -34.43
C PHE A 422 16.37 17.27 -35.03
N ARG A 423 16.28 18.51 -35.51
CA ARG A 423 17.47 19.27 -35.90
C ARG A 423 18.02 20.05 -34.71
N ASP A 424 19.33 19.92 -34.50
CA ASP A 424 20.13 20.79 -33.63
C ASP A 424 20.89 21.79 -34.52
N ASP A 425 20.14 22.71 -35.14
CA ASP A 425 20.75 23.75 -35.95
C ASP A 425 21.07 24.95 -35.04
N GLU A 426 22.36 25.32 -35.03
CA GLU A 426 23.03 26.33 -34.22
C GLU A 426 22.42 27.75 -34.30
N ASP A 427 21.31 28.01 -33.58
CA ASP A 427 20.83 29.39 -33.37
C ASP A 427 20.50 29.67 -31.90
N HIS A 428 21.28 30.57 -31.31
CA HIS A 428 21.26 30.93 -29.90
C HIS A 428 19.98 31.68 -29.51
N GLY A 429 18.92 30.94 -29.16
CA GLY A 429 17.72 31.59 -28.59
C GLY A 429 16.49 30.72 -28.30
N LYS A 430 16.48 29.43 -28.64
CA LYS A 430 15.35 28.54 -28.34
C LYS A 430 15.76 27.46 -27.33
N LEU A 431 14.94 27.24 -26.31
CA LEU A 431 15.17 26.30 -25.20
C LEU A 431 14.91 24.82 -25.58
N PHE A 432 14.33 24.53 -26.75
CA PHE A 432 13.98 23.18 -27.19
C PHE A 432 14.19 22.99 -28.71
N PRO A 433 14.59 21.78 -29.15
CA PRO A 433 14.70 21.46 -30.57
C PRO A 433 13.32 21.43 -31.26
N ALA A 434 13.30 21.77 -32.56
CA ALA A 434 12.08 21.76 -33.37
C ALA A 434 11.98 20.44 -34.16
N PRO A 435 10.77 19.87 -34.31
CA PRO A 435 10.55 18.67 -35.10
C PRO A 435 10.83 18.93 -36.59
N LEU A 436 11.37 17.93 -37.28
CA LEU A 436 11.77 18.02 -38.69
C LEU A 436 10.60 18.17 -39.68
N LYS A 437 9.38 17.78 -39.29
CA LYS A 437 8.15 17.90 -40.10
C LYS A 437 7.01 18.45 -39.24
N GLU A 438 6.12 19.26 -39.82
CA GLU A 438 4.90 19.73 -39.15
C GLU A 438 3.88 18.59 -39.01
N ILE A 439 3.38 18.37 -37.79
CA ILE A 439 2.40 17.33 -37.48
C ILE A 439 1.00 17.94 -37.55
N HIS A 440 0.17 17.46 -38.47
CA HIS A 440 -1.26 17.77 -38.50
C HIS A 440 -2.05 16.65 -37.82
N TYR A 441 -2.68 16.95 -36.69
CA TYR A 441 -3.58 16.03 -36.01
C TYR A 441 -4.95 16.08 -36.71
N HIS A 442 -5.41 14.93 -37.24
CA HIS A 442 -6.76 14.74 -37.75
C HIS A 442 -7.66 14.08 -36.72
#